data_AF-A0A1Q6UZC6-F1
#
_entry.id   AF-A0A1Q6UZC6-F1
#
_cell.length_a   1.000
_cell.length_b   1.000
_cell.length_c   1.000
_cell.angle_alpha   90.00
_cell.angle_beta   90.00
_cell.angle_gamma   90.00
#
_symmetry.space_group_name_H-M   'P 1'
#
loop_
_entity.id
_entity.type
_entity.pdbx_description
1 polymer ?
#
loop_
_entity_poly.entity_id
_entity_poly.type
_entity_poly.pdbx_seq_one_letter_code
_entity_poly.pdbx_strand_id
1 'polypeptide(L)'
;MKKLNNKGITIVELIISFTLLMIIAMGMLNVVNEIRSFANQKLEEKKVTEFKNDLYKDFHKTMLTKGYKSMTDCSTSSSICKEIIFKDNTKTIFKIDLLAKEIEFNDYKYVLPYNMEVNFLNNYDNECNNSCVSIIEEDNYLIIDVPYFKTVILDEMLNDDTFKEEFYNNISKYYKETNR
;
A
#
# COMPACT_ATOMS: atom_id res chain seq x y z
N MET A 1 -69.83 16.84 -19.75
CA MET A 1 -68.49 16.29 -20.09
C MET A 1 -67.53 17.44 -20.33
N LYS A 2 -66.42 17.52 -19.57
CA LYS A 2 -65.43 18.59 -19.70
C LYS A 2 -64.50 18.24 -20.87
N LYS A 3 -64.51 19.04 -21.93
CA LYS A 3 -63.72 18.83 -23.14
C LYS A 3 -62.25 19.13 -22.82
N LEU A 4 -61.39 18.11 -22.81
CA LEU A 4 -59.95 18.28 -22.62
C LEU A 4 -59.38 18.97 -23.87
N ASN A 5 -58.76 20.14 -23.67
CA ASN A 5 -58.08 20.89 -24.72
C ASN A 5 -56.68 20.30 -24.92
N ASN A 6 -56.59 19.16 -25.61
CA ASN A 6 -55.30 18.61 -26.02
C ASN A 6 -54.81 19.37 -27.26
N LYS A 7 -54.10 20.49 -27.04
CA LYS A 7 -53.16 20.98 -28.05
C LYS A 7 -52.03 19.94 -28.13
N GLY A 8 -51.90 19.27 -29.27
CA GLY A 8 -50.83 18.30 -29.49
C GLY A 8 -49.45 18.95 -29.41
N ILE A 9 -48.44 18.17 -29.03
CA ILE A 9 -47.03 18.60 -29.07
C ILE A 9 -46.63 18.85 -30.53
N THR A 10 -45.96 19.97 -30.79
CA THR A 10 -45.40 20.25 -32.11
C THR A 10 -44.07 19.51 -32.30
N ILE A 11 -43.71 19.20 -33.55
CA ILE A 11 -42.44 18.51 -33.87
C ILE A 11 -41.23 19.29 -33.34
N VAL A 12 -41.29 20.62 -33.34
CA VAL A 12 -40.22 21.48 -32.82
C VAL A 12 -40.06 21.34 -31.30
N GLU A 13 -41.17 21.38 -30.55
CA GLU A 13 -41.16 21.15 -29.09
C GLU A 13 -40.65 19.76 -28.73
N LEU A 14 -40.97 18.74 -29.55
CA LEU A 14 -40.47 17.38 -29.39
C LEU A 14 -38.94 17.31 -29.54
N ILE A 15 -38.40 17.93 -30.60
CA ILE A 15 -36.95 17.93 -30.87
C ILE A 15 -36.20 18.65 -29.74
N ILE A 16 -36.67 19.82 -29.32
CA ILE A 16 -36.04 20.60 -28.24
C ILE A 16 -36.10 19.85 -26.91
N SER A 17 -37.21 19.19 -26.59
CA SER A 17 -37.34 18.41 -25.36
C SER A 17 -36.40 17.20 -25.36
N PHE A 18 -36.25 16.54 -26.50
CA PHE A 18 -35.37 15.38 -26.65
C PHE A 18 -33.88 15.76 -26.57
N THR A 19 -33.48 16.87 -27.19
CA THR A 19 -32.09 17.35 -27.10
C THR A 19 -31.73 17.79 -25.68
N LEU A 20 -32.63 18.47 -24.97
CA LEU A 20 -32.46 18.81 -23.55
C LEU A 20 -32.30 17.55 -22.68
N LEU A 21 -33.14 16.54 -22.89
CA LEU A 21 -33.04 15.27 -22.17
C LEU A 21 -31.72 14.56 -22.42
N MET A 22 -31.22 14.57 -23.67
CA MET A 22 -29.93 13.96 -24.01
C MET A 22 -28.76 14.68 -23.33
N ILE A 23 -28.77 16.02 -23.28
CA ILE A 23 -27.73 16.80 -22.59
C ILE A 23 -27.74 16.48 -21.09
N ILE A 24 -28.92 16.42 -20.47
CA ILE A 24 -29.05 16.08 -19.05
C ILE A 24 -28.57 14.64 -18.80
N ALA A 25 -28.95 13.68 -19.63
CA ALA A 25 -28.53 12.28 -19.51
C ALA A 25 -27.02 12.11 -19.65
N MET A 26 -26.39 12.77 -20.63
CA MET A 26 -24.93 12.75 -20.80
C MET A 26 -24.21 13.44 -19.63
N GLY A 27 -24.74 14.57 -19.14
CA GLY A 27 -24.22 15.25 -17.97
C GLY A 27 -24.25 14.36 -16.72
N MET A 28 -25.38 13.70 -16.45
CA MET A 28 -25.49 12.75 -15.35
C MET A 28 -24.55 11.55 -15.50
N LEU A 29 -24.39 11.02 -16.71
CA LEU A 29 -23.50 9.89 -16.97
C LEU A 29 -22.03 10.24 -16.68
N ASN A 30 -21.59 11.44 -17.06
CA ASN A 30 -20.24 11.92 -16.77
C ASN A 30 -20.00 12.03 -15.26
N VAL A 31 -20.94 12.64 -14.53
CA VAL A 31 -20.84 12.75 -13.06
C VAL A 31 -20.78 11.37 -12.40
N VAL A 32 -21.59 10.41 -12.85
CA VAL A 32 -21.55 9.03 -12.33
C VAL A 32 -20.19 8.37 -12.60
N ASN A 33 -19.63 8.55 -13.79
CA ASN A 33 -18.32 8.00 -14.13
C ASN A 33 -17.19 8.63 -13.30
N GLU A 34 -17.24 9.94 -13.05
CA GLU A 34 -16.28 10.64 -12.19
C GLU A 34 -16.36 10.13 -10.74
N ILE A 35 -17.57 10.02 -10.18
CA ILE A 35 -17.77 9.50 -8.82
C ILE A 35 -17.27 8.05 -8.72
N ARG A 36 -17.55 7.22 -9.72
CA ARG A 36 -17.09 5.83 -9.77
C ARG A 36 -15.56 5.75 -9.82
N SER A 37 -14.93 6.57 -10.66
CA SER A 37 -13.47 6.65 -10.77
C SER A 37 -12.84 7.04 -9.43
N PHE A 38 -13.35 8.11 -8.80
CA PHE A 38 -12.89 8.58 -7.50
C PHE A 38 -13.10 7.55 -6.38
N ALA A 39 -14.25 6.87 -6.35
CA ALA A 39 -14.53 5.83 -5.37
C ALA A 39 -13.57 4.64 -5.53
N ASN A 40 -13.28 4.23 -6.77
CA ASN A 40 -12.30 3.18 -7.05
C ASN A 40 -10.90 3.60 -6.59
N GLN A 41 -10.47 4.82 -6.88
CA GLN A 41 -9.18 5.34 -6.41
C GLN A 41 -9.08 5.30 -4.88
N LYS A 42 -10.09 5.80 -4.16
CA LYS A 42 -10.12 5.78 -2.69
C LYS A 42 -10.13 4.36 -2.12
N LEU A 43 -10.81 3.43 -2.79
CA LEU A 43 -10.82 2.03 -2.38
C LEU A 43 -9.42 1.42 -2.48
N GLU A 44 -8.69 1.71 -3.55
CA GLU A 44 -7.32 1.24 -3.73
C GLU A 44 -6.36 1.87 -2.71
N GLU A 45 -6.45 3.18 -2.46
CA GLU A 45 -5.68 3.87 -1.40
C GLU A 45 -5.93 3.24 -0.02
N LYS A 46 -7.19 2.91 0.27
CA LYS A 46 -7.57 2.22 1.52
C LYS A 46 -6.93 0.84 1.62
N LYS A 47 -6.98 0.03 0.56
CA LYS A 47 -6.35 -1.31 0.54
C LYS A 47 -4.85 -1.24 0.78
N VAL A 48 -4.16 -0.28 0.16
CA VAL A 48 -2.72 -0.05 0.39
C VAL A 48 -2.46 0.32 1.85
N THR A 49 -3.30 1.19 2.42
CA THR A 49 -3.17 1.61 3.82
C THR A 49 -3.40 0.45 4.79
N GLU A 50 -4.41 -0.38 4.56
CA GLU A 50 -4.70 -1.58 5.36
C GLU A 50 -3.54 -2.58 5.28
N PHE A 51 -3.06 -2.89 4.07
CA PHE A 51 -1.88 -3.73 3.84
C PHE A 51 -0.68 -3.25 4.67
N LYS A 52 -0.35 -1.96 4.60
CA LYS A 52 0.75 -1.37 5.36
C LYS A 52 0.54 -1.57 6.86
N ASN A 53 -0.61 -1.17 7.36
CA ASN A 53 -0.89 -1.18 8.79
C ASN A 53 -0.84 -2.58 9.39
N ASP A 54 -1.37 -3.58 8.68
CA ASP A 54 -1.36 -4.97 9.16
C ASP A 54 0.06 -5.53 9.21
N LEU A 55 0.85 -5.31 8.15
CA LEU A 55 2.25 -5.74 8.11
C LEU A 55 3.09 -5.02 9.17
N TYR A 56 2.96 -3.70 9.32
CA TYR A 56 3.65 -2.93 10.37
C TYR A 56 3.30 -3.43 11.76
N LYS A 57 2.01 -3.63 12.02
CA LYS A 57 1.53 -4.06 13.33
C LYS A 57 2.10 -5.42 13.71
N ASP A 58 2.06 -6.40 12.80
CA ASP A 58 2.53 -7.74 13.10
C ASP A 58 4.05 -7.79 13.20
N PHE A 59 4.75 -7.11 12.29
CA PHE A 59 6.21 -7.03 12.28
C PHE A 59 6.75 -6.34 13.53
N HIS A 60 6.27 -5.13 13.84
CA HIS A 60 6.71 -4.37 15.02
C HIS A 60 6.36 -5.09 16.32
N LYS A 61 5.14 -5.63 16.44
CA LYS A 61 4.75 -6.38 17.64
C LYS A 61 5.68 -7.57 17.85
N THR A 62 5.99 -8.34 16.80
CA THR A 62 6.87 -9.51 16.90
C THR A 62 8.28 -9.10 17.31
N MET A 63 8.81 -8.05 16.69
CA MET A 63 10.17 -7.58 16.95
C MET A 63 10.32 -6.96 18.34
N LEU A 64 9.33 -6.21 18.82
CA LEU A 64 9.31 -5.67 20.19
C LEU A 64 9.17 -6.77 21.24
N THR A 65 8.38 -7.82 20.96
CA THR A 65 8.12 -8.87 21.95
C THR A 65 9.23 -9.90 22.03
N LYS A 66 9.80 -10.31 20.89
CA LYS A 66 10.82 -11.37 20.82
C LYS A 66 12.25 -10.84 20.79
N GLY A 67 12.44 -9.59 20.36
CA GLY A 67 13.74 -8.97 20.17
C GLY A 67 14.48 -9.53 18.96
N TYR A 68 15.01 -8.66 18.11
CA TYR A 68 15.91 -9.05 17.02
C TYR A 68 17.22 -9.63 17.57
N LYS A 69 17.82 -10.62 16.90
CA LYS A 69 19.14 -11.16 17.28
C LYS A 69 20.09 -11.24 16.10
N SER A 70 19.65 -11.81 14.98
CA SER A 70 20.46 -11.94 13.76
C SER A 70 19.59 -12.37 12.60
N MET A 71 20.10 -12.26 11.37
CA MET A 71 19.41 -12.71 10.18
C MET A 71 20.31 -13.58 9.31
N THR A 72 19.73 -14.53 8.59
CA THR A 72 20.43 -15.29 7.55
C THR A 72 19.73 -15.16 6.21
N ASP A 73 20.50 -15.12 5.14
CA ASP A 73 19.95 -15.03 3.79
C ASP A 73 19.44 -16.39 3.32
N CYS A 74 18.19 -16.44 2.89
CA CYS A 74 17.55 -17.61 2.28
C CYS A 74 17.03 -17.29 0.86
N SER A 75 17.47 -16.16 0.28
CA SER A 75 17.01 -15.70 -1.02
C SER A 75 17.30 -16.72 -2.13
N THR A 76 16.38 -16.79 -3.08
CA THR A 76 16.50 -17.59 -4.29
C THR A 76 16.45 -16.67 -5.51
N SER A 77 16.65 -17.22 -6.72
CA SER A 77 16.54 -16.43 -7.96
C SER A 77 15.15 -15.80 -8.18
N SER A 78 14.11 -16.32 -7.52
CA SER A 78 12.72 -15.88 -7.69
C SER A 78 12.12 -15.18 -6.46
N SER A 79 12.84 -15.13 -5.34
CA SER A 79 12.34 -14.55 -4.09
C SER A 79 13.44 -13.97 -3.24
N ILE A 80 13.19 -12.80 -2.66
CA ILE A 80 14.04 -12.25 -1.60
C ILE A 80 13.56 -12.87 -0.29
N CYS A 81 14.45 -13.52 0.46
CA CYS A 81 14.09 -14.26 1.65
C CYS A 81 15.15 -14.05 2.73
N LYS A 82 14.69 -13.76 3.93
CA LYS A 82 15.53 -13.63 5.11
C LYS A 82 14.94 -14.43 6.26
N GLU A 83 15.74 -15.31 6.85
CA GLU A 83 15.37 -16.00 8.08
C GLU A 83 15.83 -15.14 9.27
N ILE A 84 14.88 -14.59 10.00
CA ILE A 84 15.09 -13.77 11.19
C ILE A 84 15.16 -14.71 12.39
N ILE A 85 16.23 -14.56 13.18
CA ILE A 85 16.44 -15.24 14.45
C ILE A 85 16.20 -14.22 15.55
N PHE A 86 15.37 -14.57 16.53
CA PHE A 86 15.04 -13.70 17.66
C PHE A 86 15.89 -14.02 18.91
N LYS A 87 15.83 -13.16 19.94
CA LYS A 87 16.57 -13.35 21.20
C LYS A 87 16.15 -14.61 21.96
N ASP A 88 14.89 -15.04 21.80
CA ASP A 88 14.36 -16.31 22.33
C ASP A 88 14.80 -17.55 21.53
N ASN A 89 15.65 -17.37 20.50
CA ASN A 89 16.11 -18.38 19.53
C ASN A 89 15.00 -18.98 18.63
N THR A 90 13.77 -18.44 18.67
CA THR A 90 12.78 -18.75 17.65
C THR A 90 13.14 -18.10 16.33
N LYS A 91 12.59 -18.64 15.25
CA LYS A 91 12.88 -18.22 13.88
C LYS A 91 11.61 -17.88 13.14
N THR A 92 11.71 -16.94 12.22
CA THR A 92 10.62 -16.60 11.29
C THR A 92 11.20 -16.17 9.95
N ILE A 93 10.49 -16.50 8.89
CA ILE A 93 10.86 -16.11 7.54
C ILE A 93 10.19 -14.78 7.21
N PHE A 94 10.99 -13.82 6.74
CA PHE A 94 10.52 -12.67 6.00
C PHE A 94 10.85 -12.89 4.52
N LYS A 95 9.82 -13.15 3.71
CA LYS A 95 9.99 -13.48 2.30
C LYS A 95 9.15 -12.56 1.43
N ILE A 96 9.71 -12.19 0.30
CA ILE A 96 9.04 -11.41 -0.74
C ILE A 96 9.05 -12.27 -2.00
N ASP A 97 7.86 -12.65 -2.44
CA ASP A 97 7.64 -13.33 -3.71
C ASP A 97 7.50 -12.29 -4.81
N LEU A 98 8.49 -12.25 -5.71
CA LEU A 98 8.58 -11.22 -6.74
C LEU A 98 7.50 -11.40 -7.83
N LEU A 99 7.04 -12.64 -8.04
CA LEU A 99 6.05 -12.98 -9.07
C LEU A 99 4.62 -12.84 -8.54
N ALA A 100 4.38 -13.33 -7.32
CA ALA A 100 3.07 -13.28 -6.69
C ALA A 100 2.75 -11.90 -6.09
N LYS A 101 3.76 -11.02 -5.97
CA LYS A 101 3.66 -9.73 -5.26
C LYS A 101 3.16 -9.90 -3.82
N GLU A 102 3.69 -10.91 -3.14
CA GLU A 102 3.33 -11.25 -1.76
C GLU A 102 4.51 -11.01 -0.83
N ILE A 103 4.22 -10.48 0.36
CA ILE A 103 5.15 -10.46 1.49
C ILE A 103 4.66 -11.51 2.48
N GLU A 104 5.54 -12.42 2.89
CA GLU A 104 5.28 -13.46 3.87
C GLU A 104 6.07 -13.15 5.14
N PHE A 105 5.36 -13.12 6.27
CA PHE A 105 5.93 -12.94 7.60
C PHE A 105 5.06 -13.65 8.65
N ASN A 106 5.67 -14.36 9.61
CA ASN A 106 4.95 -15.14 10.63
C ASN A 106 3.92 -16.14 10.05
N ASP A 107 4.23 -16.78 8.92
CA ASP A 107 3.30 -17.66 8.18
C ASP A 107 2.03 -16.95 7.63
N TYR A 108 1.95 -15.62 7.77
CA TYR A 108 0.92 -14.78 7.15
C TYR A 108 1.42 -14.23 5.82
N LYS A 109 0.52 -14.21 4.84
CA LYS A 109 0.76 -13.65 3.52
C LYS A 109 0.02 -12.34 3.36
N TYR A 110 0.77 -11.30 3.05
CA TYR A 110 0.30 -9.96 2.76
C TYR A 110 0.42 -9.77 1.25
N VAL A 111 -0.72 -9.74 0.56
CA VAL A 111 -0.77 -9.58 -0.90
C VAL A 111 -0.81 -8.10 -1.24
N LEU A 112 0.09 -7.65 -2.11
CA LEU A 112 0.06 -6.27 -2.62
C LEU A 112 -1.15 -6.07 -3.54
N PRO A 113 -1.90 -4.96 -3.40
CA PRO A 113 -2.93 -4.58 -4.35
C PRO A 113 -2.46 -4.61 -5.82
N TYR A 114 -3.26 -5.26 -6.67
CA TYR A 114 -2.96 -5.63 -8.08
C TYR A 114 -2.48 -4.48 -8.98
N ASN A 115 -2.82 -3.24 -8.63
CA ASN A 115 -2.69 -2.05 -9.46
C ASN A 115 -1.31 -1.38 -9.31
N MET A 116 -0.44 -1.93 -8.47
CA MET A 116 0.87 -1.36 -8.21
C MET A 116 1.90 -1.94 -9.18
N GLU A 117 2.43 -1.08 -10.05
CA GLU A 117 3.57 -1.33 -10.93
C GLU A 117 4.89 -1.36 -10.13
N VAL A 118 4.95 -2.18 -9.10
CA VAL A 118 6.19 -2.43 -8.38
C VAL A 118 6.80 -3.70 -8.94
N ASN A 119 7.89 -3.55 -9.67
CA ASN A 119 8.79 -4.64 -9.98
C ASN A 119 9.81 -4.70 -8.87
N PHE A 120 9.69 -5.65 -7.95
CA PHE A 120 10.69 -5.85 -6.91
C PHE A 120 12.03 -6.18 -7.57
N LEU A 121 12.93 -5.19 -7.61
CA LEU A 121 14.26 -5.34 -8.17
C LEU A 121 15.23 -5.64 -7.04
N ASN A 122 16.06 -6.66 -7.26
CA ASN A 122 17.12 -7.03 -6.34
C ASN A 122 18.29 -6.05 -6.51
N ASN A 123 18.90 -5.63 -5.41
CA ASN A 123 19.73 -4.41 -5.29
C ASN A 123 21.12 -4.47 -5.98
N TYR A 124 21.28 -5.22 -7.07
CA TYR A 124 22.55 -5.32 -7.81
C TYR A 124 22.73 -4.26 -8.90
N ASP A 125 21.64 -3.63 -9.38
CA ASP A 125 21.69 -2.65 -10.45
C ASP A 125 21.22 -1.27 -9.96
N ASN A 126 22.12 -0.29 -10.07
CA ASN A 126 22.08 1.07 -9.51
C ASN A 126 20.95 2.01 -10.04
N GLU A 127 19.85 1.49 -10.58
CA GLU A 127 18.73 2.31 -11.08
C GLU A 127 17.39 1.85 -10.48
N CYS A 128 17.21 2.22 -9.22
CA CYS A 128 16.06 1.82 -8.40
C CYS A 128 15.03 2.96 -8.25
N ASN A 129 14.21 3.20 -9.28
CA ASN A 129 13.10 4.17 -9.21
C ASN A 129 11.88 3.57 -8.46
N ASN A 130 11.88 3.65 -7.13
CA ASN A 130 10.75 3.34 -6.22
C ASN A 130 10.38 1.85 -6.02
N SER A 131 11.12 0.90 -6.58
CA SER A 131 10.74 -0.54 -6.54
C SER A 131 11.75 -1.47 -5.86
N CYS A 132 12.79 -0.93 -5.22
CA CYS A 132 13.87 -1.75 -4.70
C CYS A 132 13.60 -2.24 -3.28
N VAL A 133 13.89 -3.51 -3.09
CA VAL A 133 13.85 -4.18 -1.80
C VAL A 133 15.27 -4.17 -1.26
N SER A 134 15.48 -3.48 -0.15
CA SER A 134 16.73 -3.58 0.60
C SER A 134 16.43 -4.12 1.98
N ILE A 135 17.14 -5.18 2.37
CA ILE A 135 17.15 -5.67 3.74
C ILE A 135 18.60 -5.67 4.18
N ILE A 136 18.94 -4.72 5.04
CA ILE A 136 20.30 -4.44 5.47
C ILE A 136 20.37 -4.67 6.98
N GLU A 137 21.40 -5.42 7.39
CA GLU A 137 21.80 -5.57 8.78
C GLU A 137 23.10 -4.79 8.99
N GLU A 138 23.08 -3.77 9.83
CA GLU A 138 24.26 -2.98 10.21
C GLU A 138 24.38 -2.96 11.72
N ASP A 139 25.45 -3.53 12.29
CA ASP A 139 25.79 -3.62 13.72
C ASP A 139 24.60 -3.92 14.66
N ASN A 140 23.77 -2.92 14.97
CA ASN A 140 22.61 -2.99 15.87
C ASN A 140 21.26 -2.73 15.18
N TYR A 141 21.20 -2.59 13.86
CA TYR A 141 20.02 -2.18 13.10
C TYR A 141 19.64 -3.22 12.05
N LEU A 142 18.35 -3.51 11.98
CA LEU A 142 17.71 -4.15 10.83
C LEU A 142 16.89 -3.10 10.08
N ILE A 143 17.30 -2.79 8.86
CA ILE A 143 16.56 -1.91 7.95
C ILE A 143 15.89 -2.79 6.91
N ILE A 144 14.56 -2.72 6.84
CA ILE A 144 13.76 -3.29 5.76
C ILE A 144 13.15 -2.12 5.00
N ASP A 145 13.62 -1.90 3.78
CA ASP A 145 13.05 -0.94 2.84
C ASP A 145 12.44 -1.72 1.69
N VAL A 146 11.12 -1.78 1.67
CA VAL A 146 10.31 -2.45 0.65
C VAL A 146 9.31 -1.40 0.16
N PRO A 147 8.94 -1.39 -1.13
CA PRO A 147 7.89 -0.52 -1.63
C PRO A 147 6.65 -0.55 -0.72
N TYR A 148 6.25 0.64 -0.26
CA TYR A 148 5.15 0.87 0.69
C TYR A 148 5.37 0.37 2.13
N PHE A 149 6.46 -0.34 2.45
CA PHE A 149 6.81 -0.80 3.79
C PHE A 149 8.28 -0.54 4.10
N LYS A 150 8.55 0.52 4.88
CA LYS A 150 9.88 0.86 5.36
C LYS A 150 9.94 0.84 6.88
N THR A 151 10.84 0.06 7.45
CA THR A 151 11.04 -0.03 8.90
C THR A 151 12.50 -0.16 9.26
N VAL A 152 12.85 0.41 10.42
CA VAL A 152 14.17 0.28 11.05
C VAL A 152 13.94 -0.32 12.43
N ILE A 153 14.70 -1.33 12.80
CA ILE A 153 14.59 -2.00 14.10
C ILE A 153 15.96 -2.01 14.75
N LEU A 154 16.00 -1.63 16.02
CA LEU A 154 17.21 -1.59 16.83
C LEU A 154 17.28 -2.84 17.71
N ASP A 155 18.48 -3.40 17.86
CA ASP A 155 18.76 -4.56 18.73
C ASP A 155 18.36 -4.26 20.19
N GLU A 156 18.53 -3.01 20.62
CA GLU A 156 18.04 -2.49 21.90
C GLU A 156 16.77 -1.65 21.73
N MET A 157 15.68 -2.20 21.20
CA MET A 157 14.35 -1.65 21.49
C MET A 157 13.97 -1.98 22.94
N LEU A 158 14.70 -1.40 23.90
CA LEU A 158 14.31 -1.35 25.30
C LEU A 158 13.07 -0.46 25.41
N ASN A 159 12.15 -0.84 26.31
CA ASN A 159 10.93 -0.10 26.66
C ASN A 159 11.26 1.27 27.30
N ASP A 160 11.86 2.18 26.54
CA ASP A 160 12.08 3.57 26.95
C ASP A 160 11.13 4.46 26.15
N ASP A 161 10.20 5.11 26.86
CA ASP A 161 9.18 5.96 26.24
C ASP A 161 9.79 7.19 25.54
N THR A 162 11.01 7.58 25.92
CA THR A 162 11.78 8.66 25.27
C THR A 162 12.25 8.24 23.86
N PHE A 163 12.55 6.96 23.67
CA PHE A 163 13.05 6.41 22.41
C PHE A 163 11.94 6.24 21.35
N LYS A 164 10.70 5.95 21.77
CA LYS A 164 9.54 5.98 20.85
C LYS A 164 9.43 7.35 20.18
N GLU A 165 9.55 8.44 20.95
CA GLU A 165 9.39 9.80 20.43
C GLU A 165 10.48 10.17 19.42
N GLU A 166 11.74 9.83 19.69
CA GLU A 166 12.85 10.03 18.75
C GLU A 166 12.73 9.16 17.49
N PHE A 167 12.32 7.90 17.63
CA PHE A 167 12.07 6.99 16.51
C PHE A 167 10.94 7.51 15.59
N TYR A 168 9.81 7.92 16.17
CA TYR A 168 8.70 8.52 15.42
C TYR A 168 9.11 9.85 14.76
N ASN A 169 9.93 10.66 15.43
CA ASN A 169 10.44 11.91 14.88
C ASN A 169 11.40 11.68 13.70
N ASN A 170 12.31 10.69 13.79
CA ASN A 170 13.22 10.35 12.70
C ASN A 170 12.47 9.75 11.50
N ILE A 171 11.51 8.85 11.72
CA ILE A 171 10.62 8.37 10.67
C ILE A 171 9.88 9.54 9.99
N SER A 172 9.35 10.50 10.76
CA SER A 172 8.66 11.68 10.20
C SER A 172 9.57 12.57 9.34
N LYS A 173 10.86 12.64 9.68
CA LYS A 173 11.87 13.43 8.95
C LYS A 173 12.18 12.79 7.59
N TYR A 174 12.32 11.46 7.54
CA TYR A 174 12.47 10.72 6.29
C TYR A 174 11.22 10.79 5.38
N TYR A 175 10.00 10.80 5.95
CA TYR A 175 8.76 10.97 5.18
C TYR A 175 8.57 12.37 4.57
N LYS A 176 9.19 13.41 5.16
CA LYS A 176 9.18 14.77 4.61
C LYS A 176 10.13 14.94 3.42
N GLU A 177 11.19 14.13 3.34
CA GLU A 177 12.19 14.23 2.26
C GLU A 177 11.80 13.42 1.01
N THR A 178 10.91 12.44 1.13
CA THR A 178 10.40 11.63 0.00
C THR A 178 9.17 12.21 -0.71
N ASN A 179 8.54 13.26 -0.16
CA ASN A 179 7.38 13.94 -0.75
C ASN A 179 7.71 15.35 -1.27
N ARG A 180 8.94 15.55 -1.74
CA ARG A 180 9.39 16.83 -2.34
C ARG A 180 9.80 16.67 -3.79
#